data_AF-A0A535BZ49-F1
#
_entry.id   AF-A0A535BZ49-F1
#
_cell.length_a   1.000
_cell.length_b   1.000
_cell.length_c   1.000
_cell.angle_alpha   90.00
_cell.angle_beta   90.00
_cell.angle_gamma   90.00
#
_symmetry.space_group_name_H-M   'P 1'
#
loop_
_entity.id
_entity.type
_entity.pdbx_description
1 polymer ?
#
loop_
_entity_poly.entity_id
_entity_poly.type
_entity_poly.pdbx_seq_one_letter_code
_entity_poly.pdbx_strand_id
1 'polypeptide(L)'
;MGPNQSFSVVLAPEELARGEPLADRLRPGRFLALLPLIEFLRNIDGGWTQPPLRAAFIFDDPNLHSGSYGHIDYRRLAAQARRSGFHAVMATIPHDLTFASRPVVELFIRERELLSLTIHGNDHVSQELLRERTENESLALAAQALVRTVRFEKRTGLEVSRVMCAPFEVCSEQTMRAVFRTGF
;
A
#
# COMPACT_ATOMS: atom_id res chain seq x y z
N MET A 1 21.83 -9.91 -23.99
CA MET A 1 21.72 -11.29 -23.45
C MET A 1 22.43 -12.23 -24.42
N GLY A 2 23.35 -13.06 -23.93
CA GLY A 2 24.03 -14.05 -24.77
C GLY A 2 23.06 -15.17 -25.19
N PRO A 3 23.32 -15.85 -26.32
CA PRO A 3 22.45 -16.94 -26.78
C PRO A 3 22.59 -18.15 -25.85
N ASN A 4 21.45 -18.76 -25.48
CA ASN A 4 21.27 -19.97 -24.66
C ASN A 4 21.50 -19.87 -23.14
N GLN A 5 20.66 -19.10 -22.42
CA GLN A 5 20.34 -19.46 -21.03
C GLN A 5 19.10 -20.36 -21.02
N SER A 6 19.27 -21.59 -20.54
CA SER A 6 18.17 -22.51 -20.23
C SER A 6 17.96 -22.52 -18.73
N PHE A 7 16.74 -22.25 -18.28
CA PHE A 7 16.34 -22.33 -16.88
C PHE A 7 15.58 -23.64 -16.67
N SER A 8 15.99 -24.43 -15.68
CA SER A 8 15.28 -25.65 -15.26
C SER A 8 14.61 -25.40 -13.93
N VAL A 9 13.36 -25.83 -13.79
CA VAL A 9 12.54 -25.61 -12.60
C VAL A 9 12.11 -26.95 -12.03
N VAL A 10 12.12 -27.07 -10.69
CA VAL A 10 11.72 -28.30 -10.00
C VAL A 10 10.20 -28.48 -9.99
N LEU A 11 9.46 -27.38 -10.05
CA LEU A 11 8.00 -27.32 -10.05
C LEU A 11 7.56 -26.32 -11.11
N ALA A 12 6.73 -26.77 -12.06
CA ALA A 12 6.05 -25.90 -13.01
C ALA A 12 4.69 -25.47 -12.42
N PRO A 13 4.20 -24.25 -12.73
CA PRO A 13 2.84 -23.88 -12.35
C PRO A 13 1.83 -24.70 -13.16
N GLU A 14 0.77 -25.14 -12.52
CA GLU A 14 -0.40 -25.68 -13.20
C GLU A 14 -1.06 -24.59 -14.05
N GLU A 15 -1.64 -24.98 -15.19
CA GLU A 15 -2.38 -24.07 -16.05
C GLU A 15 -3.51 -23.35 -15.28
N LEU A 16 -3.67 -22.05 -15.54
CA LEU A 16 -4.73 -21.25 -14.93
C LEU A 16 -6.07 -21.58 -15.59
N ALA A 17 -7.13 -21.66 -14.80
CA ALA A 17 -8.47 -21.73 -15.34
C ALA A 17 -8.82 -20.43 -16.09
N ARG A 18 -9.77 -20.49 -17.01
CA ARG A 18 -10.20 -19.32 -17.77
C ARG A 18 -10.74 -18.25 -16.83
N GLY A 19 -10.09 -17.08 -16.80
CA GLY A 19 -10.47 -15.95 -15.93
C GLY A 19 -9.91 -16.03 -14.51
N GLU A 20 -9.10 -17.05 -14.19
CA GLU A 20 -8.39 -17.14 -12.91
C GLU A 20 -7.21 -16.15 -12.87
N PRO A 21 -7.17 -15.22 -11.90
CA PRO A 21 -6.01 -14.36 -11.69
C PRO A 21 -4.78 -15.15 -11.23
N LEU A 22 -3.59 -14.80 -11.73
CA LEU A 22 -2.33 -15.41 -11.28
C LEU A 22 -2.13 -15.28 -9.75
N ALA A 23 -2.59 -14.17 -9.17
CA ALA A 23 -2.53 -13.90 -7.74
C ALA A 23 -3.25 -14.97 -6.89
N ASP A 24 -4.28 -15.61 -7.43
CA ASP A 24 -5.04 -16.64 -6.70
C ASP A 24 -4.20 -17.90 -6.45
N ARG A 25 -3.10 -18.10 -7.18
CA ARG A 25 -2.17 -19.21 -6.99
C ARG A 25 -1.03 -18.87 -6.01
N LEU A 26 -0.82 -17.59 -5.65
CA LEU A 26 0.18 -17.13 -4.68
C LEU A 26 -0.29 -17.37 -3.24
N ARG A 27 -0.44 -18.65 -2.87
CA ARG A 27 -0.87 -19.08 -1.53
C ARG A 27 0.29 -19.72 -0.78
N PRO A 28 0.26 -19.73 0.57
CA PRO A 28 1.18 -20.53 1.38
C PRO A 28 1.26 -21.96 0.85
N GLY A 29 2.48 -22.46 0.64
CA GLY A 29 2.73 -23.82 0.12
C GLY A 29 2.62 -24.02 -1.40
N ARG A 30 2.07 -23.06 -2.16
CA ARG A 30 1.96 -23.15 -3.64
C ARG A 30 2.76 -22.09 -4.41
N PHE A 31 3.22 -21.04 -3.74
CA PHE A 31 3.90 -19.92 -4.39
C PHE A 31 5.23 -20.28 -5.09
N LEU A 32 5.95 -21.30 -4.62
CA LEU A 32 7.25 -21.70 -5.19
C LEU A 32 7.15 -22.11 -6.66
N ALA A 33 6.04 -22.75 -7.07
CA ALA A 33 5.80 -23.14 -8.46
C ALA A 33 5.58 -21.93 -9.40
N LEU A 34 5.27 -20.75 -8.85
CA LEU A 34 5.01 -19.53 -9.62
C LEU A 34 6.22 -18.62 -9.71
N LEU A 35 7.24 -18.82 -8.86
CA LEU A 35 8.47 -18.03 -8.92
C LEU A 35 9.11 -18.03 -10.31
N PRO A 36 9.20 -19.16 -11.04
CA PRO A 36 9.78 -19.14 -12.38
C PRO A 36 8.94 -18.38 -13.39
N LEU A 37 7.61 -18.41 -13.26
CA LEU A 37 6.71 -17.64 -14.12
C LEU A 37 6.85 -16.15 -13.85
N ILE A 38 6.90 -15.74 -12.58
CA ILE A 38 7.13 -14.33 -12.19
C ILE A 38 8.49 -13.84 -12.71
N GLU A 39 9.54 -14.66 -12.57
CA GLU A 39 10.87 -14.33 -13.07
C GLU A 39 10.90 -14.27 -14.60
N PHE A 40 10.21 -15.19 -15.28
CA PHE A 40 10.06 -15.14 -16.74
C PHE A 40 9.36 -13.86 -17.19
N LEU A 41 8.21 -13.52 -16.57
CA LEU A 41 7.46 -12.30 -16.85
C LEU A 41 8.31 -11.04 -16.64
N ARG A 42 9.10 -11.01 -15.56
CA ARG A 42 10.06 -9.94 -15.28
C ARG A 42 11.09 -9.77 -16.41
N ASN A 43 11.59 -10.87 -16.97
CA ASN A 43 12.63 -10.87 -18.00
C ASN A 43 12.10 -10.56 -19.41
N ILE A 44 10.81 -10.79 -19.70
CA ILE A 44 10.22 -10.44 -21.01
C ILE A 44 9.69 -9.01 -21.07
N ASP A 45 9.14 -8.49 -19.96
CA ASP A 45 8.45 -7.20 -19.99
C ASP A 45 9.44 -6.04 -19.96
N GLY A 46 10.61 -6.18 -19.32
CA GLY A 46 11.64 -5.14 -19.23
C GLY A 46 11.20 -3.82 -18.58
N GLY A 47 9.90 -3.59 -18.39
CA GLY A 47 9.27 -2.41 -17.82
C GLY A 47 9.30 -2.40 -16.30
N TRP A 48 9.50 -3.54 -15.66
CA TRP A 48 9.76 -3.59 -14.23
C TRP A 48 11.24 -3.37 -13.94
N THR A 49 11.58 -2.15 -13.55
CA THR A 49 12.89 -1.82 -13.00
C THR A 49 12.81 -1.89 -11.48
N GLN A 50 13.72 -2.63 -10.85
CA GLN A 50 13.83 -2.61 -9.40
C GLN A 50 14.11 -1.15 -8.98
N PRO A 51 13.24 -0.52 -8.18
CA PRO A 51 13.50 0.83 -7.75
C PRO A 51 14.81 0.87 -6.97
N PRO A 52 15.61 1.94 -7.09
CA PRO A 52 16.84 2.07 -6.32
C PRO A 52 16.53 1.89 -4.84
N LEU A 53 17.44 1.26 -4.10
CA LEU A 53 17.28 1.08 -2.66
C LEU A 53 17.08 2.46 -2.01
N ARG A 54 15.88 2.70 -1.50
CA ARG A 54 15.51 3.88 -0.74
C ARG A 54 14.97 3.41 0.59
N ALA A 55 15.44 3.98 1.69
CA ALA A 55 14.76 3.81 2.97
C ALA A 55 13.37 4.45 2.86
N ALA A 56 12.34 3.77 3.36
CA ALA A 56 11.00 4.29 3.50
C ALA A 56 10.67 4.38 4.99
N PHE A 57 10.48 5.59 5.50
CA PHE A 57 10.04 5.81 6.88
C PHE A 57 8.53 6.00 6.89
N ILE A 58 7.82 5.08 7.53
CA ILE A 58 6.37 5.15 7.70
C ILE A 58 6.09 5.76 9.07
N PHE A 59 5.22 6.77 9.09
CA PHE A 59 4.76 7.43 10.30
C PHE A 59 3.27 7.15 10.47
N ASP A 60 2.90 6.60 11.62
CA ASP A 60 1.51 6.30 11.97
C ASP A 60 0.79 7.52 12.53
N ASP A 61 -0.46 7.70 12.09
CA ASP A 61 -1.40 8.76 12.44
C ASP A 61 -1.23 10.20 11.88
N PRO A 62 -0.24 10.59 11.04
CA PRO A 62 -0.14 11.99 10.65
C PRO A 62 -1.33 12.38 9.78
N ASN A 63 -2.17 13.28 10.28
CA ASN A 63 -3.27 13.84 9.51
C ASN A 63 -2.79 15.03 8.65
N LEU A 64 -3.63 15.45 7.71
CA LEU A 64 -3.33 16.57 6.80
C LEU A 64 -4.02 17.88 7.19
N HIS A 65 -4.45 18.02 8.45
CA HIS A 65 -5.21 19.20 8.89
C HIS A 65 -4.34 20.44 8.94
N SER A 66 -3.05 20.27 9.24
CA SER A 66 -2.08 21.36 9.33
C SER A 66 -0.74 20.97 8.71
N GLY A 67 0.19 21.93 8.57
CA GLY A 67 1.53 21.68 8.02
C GLY A 67 2.43 20.83 8.91
N SER A 68 1.95 20.45 10.11
CA SER A 68 2.67 19.66 11.08
C SER A 68 1.76 18.69 11.84
N TYR A 69 2.34 17.61 12.36
CA TYR A 69 1.69 16.66 13.26
C TYR A 69 2.68 16.24 14.36
N GLY A 70 2.37 16.54 15.62
CA GLY A 70 3.32 16.37 16.71
C GLY A 70 4.64 17.09 16.43
N HIS A 71 5.74 16.34 16.32
CA HIS A 71 7.07 16.86 15.98
C HIS A 71 7.41 16.83 14.47
N ILE A 72 6.48 16.34 13.64
CA ILE A 72 6.65 16.27 12.20
C ILE A 72 6.23 17.61 11.59
N ASP A 73 7.16 18.33 10.96
CA ASP A 73 6.84 19.42 10.03
C ASP A 73 7.04 18.87 8.61
N TYR A 74 5.99 18.85 7.79
CA TYR A 74 6.04 18.19 6.48
C TYR A 74 7.02 18.84 5.51
N ARG A 75 7.25 20.17 5.60
CA ARG A 75 8.23 20.84 4.75
C ARG A 75 9.65 20.49 5.17
N ARG A 76 9.91 20.47 6.48
CA ARG A 76 11.21 20.07 7.02
C ARG A 76 11.50 18.60 6.72
N LEU A 77 10.49 17.73 6.84
CA LEU A 77 10.60 16.31 6.51
C LEU A 77 10.94 16.10 5.03
N ALA A 78 10.23 16.75 4.11
CA ALA A 78 10.57 16.67 2.67
C ALA A 78 12.00 17.16 2.39
N ALA A 79 12.41 18.27 2.99
CA ALA A 79 13.78 18.77 2.84
C ALA A 79 14.82 17.77 3.36
N GLN A 80 14.55 17.08 4.47
CA GLN A 80 15.43 16.06 5.03
C GLN A 80 15.46 14.78 4.20
N ALA A 81 14.30 14.33 3.72
CA ALA A 81 14.14 13.20 2.80
C ALA A 81 15.00 13.40 1.55
N ARG A 82 14.92 14.59 0.94
CA ARG A 82 15.74 14.98 -0.21
C ARG A 82 17.24 14.92 0.09
N ARG A 83 17.69 15.50 1.21
CA ARG A 83 19.11 15.55 1.57
C ARG A 83 19.69 14.16 1.88
N SER A 84 18.88 13.27 2.44
CA SER A 84 19.34 11.99 3.00
C SER A 84 19.00 10.79 2.11
N GLY A 85 18.23 11.00 1.03
CA GLY A 85 17.90 9.95 0.07
C GLY A 85 16.86 8.93 0.56
N PHE A 86 15.89 9.36 1.39
CA PHE A 86 14.78 8.49 1.82
C PHE A 86 13.43 9.00 1.33
N HIS A 87 12.42 8.15 1.41
CA HIS A 87 11.02 8.49 1.19
C HIS A 87 10.26 8.43 2.53
N ALA A 88 9.30 9.33 2.72
CA ALA A 88 8.51 9.41 3.95
C ALA A 88 7.03 9.13 3.62
N VAL A 89 6.42 8.20 4.34
CA VAL A 89 5.04 7.77 4.12
C VAL A 89 4.22 8.12 5.36
N MET A 90 3.12 8.84 5.18
CA MET A 90 2.16 9.06 6.26
C MET A 90 1.08 8.00 6.18
N ALA A 91 0.99 7.14 7.18
CA ALA A 91 -0.11 6.20 7.33
C ALA A 91 -1.30 6.96 7.93
N THR A 92 -2.16 7.45 7.04
CA THR A 92 -3.25 8.36 7.39
C THR A 92 -4.56 7.63 7.62
N ILE A 93 -5.34 8.09 8.58
CA ILE A 93 -6.65 7.54 8.90
C ILE A 93 -7.67 8.07 7.88
N PRO A 94 -8.38 7.23 7.11
CA PRO A 94 -9.32 7.69 6.09
C PRO A 94 -10.40 8.64 6.60
N HIS A 95 -10.82 8.51 7.86
CA HIS A 95 -11.73 9.45 8.51
C HIS A 95 -11.20 10.90 8.48
N ASP A 96 -9.93 11.09 8.81
CA ASP A 96 -9.28 12.39 8.97
C ASP A 96 -9.06 13.13 7.65
N LEU A 97 -9.01 12.40 6.53
CA LEU A 97 -8.83 12.97 5.19
C LEU A 97 -9.95 13.96 4.83
N THR A 98 -11.11 13.87 5.47
CA THR A 98 -12.22 14.81 5.27
C THR A 98 -11.79 16.26 5.55
N PHE A 99 -10.89 16.47 6.51
CA PHE A 99 -10.45 17.79 6.99
C PHE A 99 -9.07 18.20 6.45
N ALA A 100 -8.59 17.54 5.39
CA ALA A 100 -7.30 17.85 4.79
C ALA A 100 -7.23 19.32 4.32
N SER A 101 -6.15 19.99 4.71
CA SER A 101 -5.87 21.37 4.39
C SER A 101 -5.26 21.49 2.99
N ARG A 102 -5.81 22.39 2.17
CA ARG A 102 -5.39 22.59 0.78
C ARG A 102 -3.88 22.90 0.64
N PRO A 103 -3.27 23.80 1.43
CA PRO A 103 -1.82 24.01 1.39
C PRO A 103 -0.97 22.76 1.68
N VAL A 104 -1.48 21.85 2.52
CA VAL A 104 -0.80 20.59 2.87
C VAL A 104 -0.91 19.60 1.71
N VAL A 105 -2.10 19.47 1.13
CA VAL A 105 -2.31 18.67 -0.10
C VAL A 105 -1.37 19.14 -1.22
N GLU A 106 -1.31 20.45 -1.49
CA GLU A 106 -0.45 21.03 -2.52
C GLU A 106 1.05 20.79 -2.26
N LEU A 107 1.45 20.76 -0.99
CA LEU A 107 2.81 20.35 -0.60
C LEU A 107 3.08 18.89 -0.98
N PHE A 108 2.19 17.96 -0.63
CA PHE A 108 2.38 16.54 -0.94
C PHE A 108 2.39 16.27 -2.45
N ILE A 109 1.51 16.93 -3.23
CA ILE A 109 1.51 16.81 -4.70
C ILE A 109 2.86 17.27 -5.28
N ARG A 110 3.39 18.40 -4.80
CA ARG A 110 4.68 18.93 -5.26
C ARG A 110 5.85 18.04 -4.86
N GLU A 111 5.80 17.45 -3.68
CA GLU A 111 6.89 16.64 -3.11
C GLU A 111 6.64 15.13 -3.25
N ARG A 112 5.82 14.68 -4.21
CA ARG A 112 5.39 13.26 -4.36
C ARG A 112 6.52 12.24 -4.46
N GLU A 113 7.70 12.65 -4.93
CA GLU A 113 8.89 11.79 -5.01
C GLU A 113 9.49 11.48 -3.62
N LEU A 114 9.13 12.28 -2.61
CA LEU A 114 9.68 12.29 -1.27
C LEU A 114 8.65 11.99 -0.19
N LEU A 115 7.40 12.40 -0.40
CA LEU A 115 6.28 12.24 0.51
C LEU A 115 5.14 11.50 -0.17
N SER A 116 4.56 10.52 0.51
CA SER A 116 3.34 9.85 0.08
C SER A 116 2.42 9.56 1.24
N LEU A 117 1.22 9.10 0.90
CA LEU A 117 0.19 8.69 1.84
C LEU A 117 -0.08 7.20 1.67
N THR A 118 -0.41 6.55 2.79
CA THR A 118 -0.97 5.21 2.83
C THR A 118 -2.13 5.18 3.84
N ILE A 119 -2.85 4.06 3.92
CA ILE A 119 -4.06 3.95 4.74
C ILE A 119 -3.71 3.34 6.10
N HIS A 120 -4.18 3.94 7.20
CA HIS A 120 -4.02 3.45 8.56
C HIS A 120 -5.37 3.18 9.23
N GLY A 121 -5.89 1.96 9.05
CA GLY A 121 -7.23 1.59 9.50
C GLY A 121 -8.35 2.30 8.71
N ASN A 122 -9.40 2.72 9.41
CA ASN A 122 -10.54 3.44 8.84
C ASN A 122 -10.98 4.63 9.71
N ASP A 123 -11.31 4.35 10.98
CA ASP A 123 -11.75 5.30 12.01
C ASP A 123 -10.75 5.42 13.16
N HIS A 124 -9.73 4.55 13.22
CA HIS A 124 -8.70 4.50 14.28
C HIS A 124 -9.27 4.34 15.70
N VAL A 125 -10.28 3.48 15.83
CA VAL A 125 -10.79 3.04 17.13
C VAL A 125 -9.93 1.92 17.71
N SER A 126 -9.97 1.72 19.03
CA SER A 126 -9.19 0.66 19.69
C SER A 126 -9.48 -0.71 19.07
N GLN A 127 -8.40 -1.46 18.77
CA GLN A 127 -8.45 -2.80 18.17
C GLN A 127 -9.25 -2.85 16.86
N GLU A 128 -9.27 -1.76 16.09
CA GLU A 128 -10.11 -1.62 14.90
C GLU A 128 -9.98 -2.81 13.96
N LEU A 129 -8.76 -3.23 13.60
CA LEU A 129 -8.57 -4.34 12.67
C LEU A 129 -8.50 -5.72 13.35
N LEU A 130 -8.25 -5.75 14.65
CA LEU A 130 -8.14 -6.99 15.43
C LEU A 130 -9.50 -7.54 15.88
N ARG A 131 -10.48 -6.67 16.16
CA ARG A 131 -11.78 -7.06 16.70
C ARG A 131 -12.47 -8.11 15.81
N GLU A 132 -12.97 -9.17 16.46
CA GLU A 132 -13.76 -10.21 15.81
C GLU A 132 -15.00 -9.61 15.16
N ARG A 133 -15.20 -9.96 13.89
CA ARG A 133 -16.27 -9.47 13.03
C ARG A 133 -16.77 -10.61 12.15
N THR A 134 -17.97 -10.47 11.61
CA THR A 134 -18.45 -11.28 10.49
C THR A 134 -17.76 -10.89 9.19
N GLU A 135 -17.83 -11.75 8.17
CA GLU A 135 -17.12 -11.53 6.90
C GLU A 135 -17.61 -10.24 6.24
N ASN A 136 -18.92 -10.02 6.26
CA ASN A 136 -19.56 -8.82 5.74
C ASN A 136 -19.14 -7.56 6.49
N GLU A 137 -18.97 -7.62 7.81
CA GLU A 137 -18.50 -6.47 8.60
C GLU A 137 -17.04 -6.13 8.30
N SER A 138 -16.16 -7.13 8.18
CA SER A 138 -14.77 -6.92 7.77
C SER A 138 -14.66 -6.36 6.35
N LEU A 139 -15.47 -6.86 5.41
CA LEU A 139 -15.55 -6.32 4.04
C LEU A 139 -16.06 -4.88 4.04
N ALA A 140 -17.11 -4.58 4.81
CA ALA A 140 -17.67 -3.23 4.91
C ALA A 140 -16.66 -2.23 5.49
N LEU A 141 -15.88 -2.64 6.50
CA LEU A 141 -14.81 -1.82 7.07
C LEU A 141 -13.74 -1.47 6.03
N ALA A 142 -13.20 -2.47 5.33
CA ALA A 142 -12.15 -2.27 4.34
C ALA A 142 -12.67 -1.45 3.13
N ALA A 143 -13.89 -1.74 2.67
CA ALA A 143 -14.54 -0.98 1.60
C ALA A 143 -14.79 0.48 2.00
N GLN A 144 -15.20 0.74 3.24
CA GLN A 144 -15.42 2.11 3.72
C GLN A 144 -14.11 2.92 3.73
N ALA A 145 -13.01 2.33 4.19
CA ALA A 145 -11.69 2.94 4.14
C ALA A 145 -11.34 3.37 2.70
N LEU A 146 -11.51 2.47 1.73
CA LEU A 146 -11.26 2.78 0.31
C LEU A 146 -12.19 3.86 -0.23
N VAL A 147 -13.49 3.82 0.08
CA VAL A 147 -14.45 4.81 -0.39
C VAL A 147 -14.09 6.22 0.10
N ARG A 148 -13.68 6.35 1.37
CA ARG A 148 -13.23 7.62 1.94
C ARG A 148 -11.96 8.11 1.26
N THR A 149 -10.99 7.22 1.06
CA THR A 149 -9.75 7.52 0.34
C THR A 149 -9.99 7.96 -1.10
N VAL A 150 -10.80 7.22 -1.86
CA VAL A 150 -11.16 7.57 -3.25
C VAL A 150 -11.88 8.90 -3.34
N ARG A 151 -12.77 9.20 -2.38
CA ARG A 151 -13.43 10.50 -2.31
C ARG A 151 -12.42 11.62 -2.06
N PHE A 152 -11.46 11.41 -1.17
CA PHE A 152 -10.37 12.35 -0.93
C PHE A 152 -9.57 12.60 -2.21
N GLU A 153 -9.09 11.55 -2.88
CA GLU A 153 -8.29 11.66 -4.12
C GLU A 153 -9.04 12.39 -5.22
N LYS A 154 -10.32 12.07 -5.45
CA LYS A 154 -11.15 12.77 -6.45
C LYS A 154 -11.31 14.26 -6.15
N ARG A 155 -11.34 14.63 -4.87
CA ARG A 155 -11.51 16.02 -4.42
C ARG A 155 -10.21 16.81 -4.48
N THR A 156 -9.06 16.17 -4.25
CA THR A 156 -7.78 16.86 -4.02
C THR A 156 -6.75 16.64 -5.12
N GLY A 157 -6.87 15.57 -5.91
CA GLY A 157 -5.87 15.10 -6.85
C GLY A 157 -4.63 14.48 -6.21
N LEU A 158 -4.59 14.32 -4.88
CA LEU A 158 -3.48 13.67 -4.17
C LEU A 158 -3.76 12.18 -3.98
N GLU A 159 -2.96 11.33 -4.61
CA GLU A 159 -3.05 9.87 -4.55
C GLU A 159 -2.68 9.31 -3.18
N VAL A 160 -3.32 8.20 -2.81
CA VAL A 160 -3.04 7.43 -1.60
C VAL A 160 -2.76 5.99 -1.98
N SER A 161 -1.63 5.45 -1.51
CA SER A 161 -1.23 4.08 -1.75
C SER A 161 -2.29 3.11 -1.23
N ARG A 162 -2.60 2.07 -2.01
CA ARG A 162 -3.51 0.98 -1.61
C ARG A 162 -2.83 0.01 -0.67
N VAL A 163 -2.19 0.52 0.38
CA VAL A 163 -1.52 -0.32 1.39
C VAL A 163 -2.13 0.02 2.75
N MET A 164 -2.62 -1.01 3.45
CA MET A 164 -3.16 -0.89 4.80
C MET A 164 -2.04 -1.12 5.82
N CYS A 165 -1.67 -0.07 6.55
CA CYS A 165 -0.89 -0.17 7.77
C CYS A 165 -1.86 -0.44 8.93
N ALA A 166 -1.66 -1.54 9.65
CA ALA A 166 -2.57 -1.91 10.73
C ALA A 166 -2.32 -1.06 11.99
N PRO A 167 -3.34 -0.39 12.55
CA PRO A 167 -3.21 0.27 13.85
C PRO A 167 -2.73 -0.71 14.93
N PHE A 168 -1.76 -0.28 15.73
CA PHE A 168 -1.09 -1.09 16.75
C PHE A 168 -0.47 -2.40 16.22
N GLU A 169 -0.20 -2.49 14.91
CA GLU A 169 0.38 -3.67 14.24
C GLU A 169 -0.47 -4.94 14.36
N VAL A 170 -1.77 -4.83 14.68
CA VAL A 170 -2.67 -5.97 14.89
C VAL A 170 -3.80 -6.00 13.88
N CYS A 171 -4.07 -7.18 13.33
CA CYS A 171 -5.14 -7.42 12.37
C CYS A 171 -5.60 -8.87 12.48
N SER A 172 -6.91 -9.11 12.53
CA SER A 172 -7.43 -10.48 12.50
C SER A 172 -7.26 -11.08 11.10
N GLU A 173 -7.17 -12.41 11.01
CA GLU A 173 -7.06 -13.10 9.73
C GLU A 173 -8.23 -12.74 8.79
N GLN A 174 -9.42 -12.62 9.36
CA GLN A 174 -10.62 -12.28 8.62
C GLN A 174 -10.61 -10.85 8.08
N THR A 175 -10.15 -9.89 8.88
CA THR A 175 -9.93 -8.51 8.41
C THR A 175 -8.84 -8.46 7.34
N MET A 176 -7.75 -9.22 7.50
CA MET A 176 -6.69 -9.31 6.50
C MET A 176 -7.20 -9.85 5.16
N ARG A 177 -8.04 -10.90 5.19
CA ARG A 177 -8.71 -11.43 3.99
C ARG A 177 -9.64 -10.39 3.35
N ALA A 178 -10.37 -9.62 4.15
CA ALA A 178 -11.26 -8.58 3.65
C ALA A 178 -10.49 -7.39 3.02
N VAL A 179 -9.36 -6.98 3.61
CA VAL A 179 -8.45 -5.98 3.05
C VAL A 179 -7.96 -6.45 1.67
N PHE A 180 -7.44 -7.67 1.57
CA PHE A 180 -7.01 -8.23 0.29
C PHE A 180 -8.14 -8.26 -0.76
N ARG A 181 -9.33 -8.72 -0.37
CA ARG A 181 -10.48 -8.85 -1.31
C ARG A 181 -11.05 -7.52 -1.79
N THR A 182 -10.81 -6.42 -1.07
CA THR A 182 -11.33 -5.11 -1.45
C THR A 182 -10.36 -4.32 -2.35
N GLY A 183 -9.19 -4.88 -2.66
CA GLY A 183 -8.24 -4.30 -3.62
C GLY A 183 -7.18 -3.39 -2.99
N PHE A 184 -6.87 -3.64 -1.71
CA PHE A 184 -5.56 -3.29 -1.15
C PHE A 184 -4.49 -4.27 -1.65
#